data_AF-A8MJI8-F1
#
_entry.id   AF-A8MJI8-F1
#
_cell.length_a   1.000
_cell.length_b   1.000
_cell.length_c   1.000
_cell.angle_alpha   90.00
_cell.angle_beta   90.00
_cell.angle_gamma   90.00
#
_symmetry.space_group_name_H-M   'P 1'
#
loop_
_entity.id
_entity.type
_entity.pdbx_description
1 polymer ?
#
loop_
_entity_poly.entity_id
_entity_poly.type
_entity_poly.pdbx_seq_one_letter_code
_entity_poly.pdbx_strand_id
1 'polypeptide(L)'
;MYQNFITVEMLATFAGLVAAVTLIVQFSKTLIKNRFGDVAIRIYTFMISLILTFAFARVETGMKGIVLTVVNAIIITMASMGGYEMITDPKALKKRVEP
;
A
#
# COMPACT_ATOMS: atom_id res chain seq x y z
N MET A 1 9.83 -13.33 24.64
CA MET A 1 9.60 -14.26 23.53
C MET A 1 8.71 -13.57 22.51
N TYR A 2 9.31 -12.87 21.54
CA TYR A 2 8.64 -12.24 20.39
C TYR A 2 9.30 -12.81 19.14
N GLN A 3 8.94 -14.03 18.74
CA GLN A 3 9.53 -14.66 17.55
C GLN A 3 8.78 -14.31 16.25
N ASN A 4 7.61 -13.67 16.34
CA ASN A 4 6.83 -13.30 15.16
C ASN A 4 6.68 -11.77 15.10
N PHE A 5 7.46 -11.10 14.25
CA PHE A 5 7.35 -9.66 14.03
C PHE A 5 6.10 -9.30 13.20
N ILE A 6 5.81 -10.07 12.14
CA ILE A 6 4.57 -9.98 11.35
C ILE A 6 3.95 -11.38 11.30
N THR A 7 2.68 -11.50 11.70
CA THR A 7 1.93 -12.77 11.66
C THR A 7 0.90 -12.78 10.52
N VAL A 8 0.38 -13.97 10.20
CA VAL A 8 -0.70 -14.13 9.21
C VAL A 8 -1.97 -13.43 9.69
N GLU A 9 -2.28 -13.48 10.98
CA GLU A 9 -3.44 -12.80 11.57
C GLU A 9 -3.30 -11.29 11.43
N MET A 10 -2.09 -10.76 11.67
CA MET A 10 -1.79 -9.35 11.46
C MET A 10 -1.97 -8.96 9.99
N LEU A 11 -1.42 -9.73 9.05
CA LEU A 11 -1.56 -9.50 7.61
C LEU A 11 -2.98 -9.69 7.09
N ALA A 12 -3.86 -10.37 7.82
CA ALA A 12 -5.27 -10.47 7.46
C ALA A 12 -6.05 -9.19 7.83
N THR A 13 -5.47 -8.29 8.64
CA THR A 13 -6.09 -7.01 8.98
C THR A 13 -5.76 -5.93 7.96
N PHE A 14 -6.65 -4.93 7.86
CA PHE A 14 -6.39 -3.73 7.05
C PHE A 14 -5.08 -3.05 7.44
N ALA A 15 -4.84 -2.84 8.74
CA ALA A 15 -3.63 -2.18 9.23
C ALA A 15 -2.35 -2.97 8.88
N GLY A 16 -2.38 -4.30 9.01
CA GLY A 16 -1.25 -5.15 8.64
C GLY A 16 -0.97 -5.15 7.13
N LEU A 17 -2.01 -5.19 6.29
CA LEU A 17 -1.86 -5.05 4.84
C LEU A 17 -1.29 -3.68 4.46
N VAL A 18 -1.83 -2.60 5.02
CA VAL A 18 -1.30 -1.25 4.78
C VAL A 18 0.16 -1.16 5.21
N ALA A 19 0.51 -1.64 6.40
CA ALA A 19 1.89 -1.62 6.88
C ALA A 19 2.83 -2.41 5.96
N ALA A 20 2.43 -3.62 5.56
CA ALA A 20 3.23 -4.47 4.68
C ALA A 20 3.41 -3.85 3.28
N VAL A 21 2.32 -3.41 2.65
CA VAL A 21 2.36 -2.76 1.33
C VAL A 21 3.20 -1.48 1.39
N THR A 22 3.06 -0.70 2.46
CA THR A 22 3.86 0.51 2.70
C THR A 22 5.34 0.20 2.75
N LEU A 23 5.76 -0.79 3.53
CA LEU A 23 7.17 -1.19 3.62
C LEU A 23 7.73 -1.64 2.26
N ILE A 24 6.97 -2.48 1.53
CA ILE A 24 7.38 -2.97 0.21
C ILE A 24 7.55 -1.80 -0.77
N VAL A 25 6.57 -0.89 -0.83
CA VAL A 25 6.57 0.25 -1.75
C VAL A 25 7.65 1.25 -1.37
N GLN A 26 7.83 1.56 -0.09
CA GLN A 26 8.88 2.48 0.34
C GLN A 26 10.28 1.96 0.00
N PHE A 27 10.50 0.65 0.08
CA PHE A 27 11.76 0.04 -0.32
C PHE A 27 11.97 0.04 -1.84
N SER A 28 10.92 -0.25 -2.62
CA SER A 28 11.04 -0.38 -4.08
C SER A 28 10.88 0.92 -4.86
N LYS A 29 10.25 1.96 -4.29
CA LYS A 29 9.87 3.18 -5.02
C LYS A 29 11.06 3.85 -5.71
N THR A 30 12.23 3.89 -5.08
CA THR A 30 13.42 4.56 -5.65
C THR A 30 13.91 3.86 -6.91
N LEU A 31 13.88 2.52 -6.93
CA LEU A 31 14.28 1.73 -8.09
C LEU A 31 13.29 1.90 -9.25
N ILE A 32 11.99 1.87 -8.95
CA ILE A 32 10.92 1.98 -9.95
C ILE A 32 10.85 3.41 -10.51
N LYS A 33 10.92 4.42 -9.64
CA LYS A 33 10.88 5.84 -10.02
C LYS A 33 11.96 6.19 -11.02
N ASN A 34 13.20 5.75 -10.75
CA ASN A 34 14.35 6.08 -11.59
C ASN A 34 14.28 5.46 -12.99
N ARG A 35 13.48 4.40 -13.18
CA ARG A 35 13.37 3.69 -14.45
C ARG A 35 12.08 4.01 -15.22
N PHE A 36 10.98 4.28 -14.53
CA PHE A 36 9.64 4.34 -15.15
C PHE A 36 8.78 5.53 -14.72
N GLY A 37 9.28 6.42 -13.85
CA GLY A 37 8.56 7.62 -13.40
C GLY A 37 7.45 7.35 -12.38
N ASP A 38 6.72 8.41 -12.01
CA ASP A 38 5.78 8.38 -10.87
C ASP A 38 4.49 7.57 -11.14
N VAL A 39 4.01 7.53 -12.38
CA VAL A 39 2.81 6.76 -12.75
C VAL A 39 3.04 5.25 -12.56
N ALA A 40 4.24 4.77 -12.87
CA ALA A 40 4.61 3.37 -12.70
C ALA A 40 4.60 2.93 -11.23
N ILE A 41 4.98 3.82 -10.30
CA ILE A 41 4.93 3.54 -8.86
C ILE A 41 3.48 3.34 -8.41
N ARG A 42 2.54 4.12 -8.93
CA ARG A 42 1.11 4.01 -8.57
C ARG A 42 0.54 2.67 -9.00
N ILE A 43 0.77 2.28 -10.25
CA ILE A 43 0.31 1.00 -10.80
C ILE A 43 0.99 -0.16 -10.06
N TYR A 44 2.31 -0.07 -9.82
CA TYR A 44 3.05 -1.06 -9.05
C TYR A 44 2.48 -1.24 -7.64
N THR A 45 2.24 -0.15 -6.92
CA THR A 45 1.70 -0.18 -5.56
C THR A 45 0.32 -0.81 -5.54
N PHE A 46 -0.52 -0.49 -6.54
CA PHE A 46 -1.82 -1.11 -6.70
C PHE A 46 -1.73 -2.63 -6.91
N MET A 47 -0.83 -3.08 -7.78
CA MET A 47 -0.64 -4.52 -8.03
C MET A 47 -0.19 -5.27 -6.78
N ILE A 48 0.78 -4.72 -6.03
CA ILE A 48 1.22 -5.33 -4.76
C ILE A 48 0.08 -5.38 -3.76
N SER A 49 -0.67 -4.28 -3.63
CA SER A 49 -1.80 -4.23 -2.72
C SER A 49 -2.88 -5.25 -3.09
N LEU A 50 -3.19 -5.41 -4.37
CA LEU A 50 -4.19 -6.36 -4.84
C LEU A 50 -3.77 -7.80 -4.54
N ILE A 51 -2.52 -8.15 -4.81
CA ILE A 51 -1.97 -9.49 -4.55
C ILE A 51 -2.01 -9.81 -3.06
N LEU A 52 -1.52 -8.90 -2.20
CA LEU A 52 -1.48 -9.13 -0.75
C LEU A 52 -2.90 -9.19 -0.16
N THR A 53 -3.80 -8.32 -0.60
CA THR A 53 -5.20 -8.33 -0.13
C THR A 53 -5.89 -9.63 -0.53
N PHE A 54 -5.69 -10.09 -1.77
CA PHE A 54 -6.26 -11.36 -2.23
C PHE A 54 -5.69 -12.56 -1.44
N ALA A 55 -4.40 -12.54 -1.12
CA ALA A 55 -3.75 -13.61 -0.38
C ALA A 55 -4.16 -13.68 1.11
N PHE A 56 -4.34 -12.53 1.76
CA PHE A 56 -4.45 -12.47 3.23
C PHE A 56 -5.79 -11.96 3.77
N ALA A 57 -6.57 -11.17 3.02
CA ALA A 57 -7.77 -10.51 3.55
C ALA A 57 -8.97 -11.46 3.81
N ARG A 58 -8.79 -12.78 3.64
CA ARG A 58 -9.80 -13.84 3.90
C ARG A 58 -11.21 -13.43 3.47
N VAL A 59 -11.34 -13.04 2.20
CA VAL A 59 -12.61 -12.55 1.66
C VAL A 59 -13.47 -13.74 1.20
N GLU A 60 -14.80 -13.60 1.30
CA GLU A 60 -15.74 -14.61 0.79
C GLU A 60 -15.46 -14.96 -0.68
N THR A 61 -15.65 -16.22 -1.06
CA THR A 61 -15.44 -16.66 -2.44
C THR A 61 -16.64 -16.28 -3.32
N GLY A 62 -16.38 -15.74 -4.52
CA GLY A 62 -17.40 -15.34 -5.49
C GLY A 62 -17.29 -13.87 -5.95
N MET A 63 -18.23 -13.43 -6.79
CA MET A 63 -18.19 -12.11 -7.43
C MET A 63 -18.13 -10.95 -6.42
N LYS A 64 -18.89 -11.05 -5.32
CA LYS A 64 -18.90 -10.05 -4.25
C LYS A 64 -17.53 -9.92 -3.56
N GLY A 65 -16.86 -11.04 -3.32
CA GLY A 65 -15.54 -11.06 -2.69
C GLY A 65 -14.43 -10.52 -3.58
N ILE A 66 -14.48 -10.79 -4.89
CA ILE A 66 -13.54 -10.20 -5.86
C ILE A 66 -13.68 -8.68 -5.87
N VAL A 67 -14.91 -8.17 -5.99
CA VAL A 67 -15.16 -6.72 -5.99
C VAL A 67 -14.68 -6.09 -4.68
N LEU A 68 -14.99 -6.70 -3.53
CA LEU A 68 -14.56 -6.22 -2.23
C LEU A 68 -13.02 -6.23 -2.08
N THR A 69 -12.35 -7.25 -2.61
CA THR A 69 -10.87 -7.33 -2.62
C THR A 69 -10.27 -6.19 -3.43
N VAL A 70 -10.82 -5.91 -4.62
CA VAL A 70 -10.36 -4.80 -5.47
C VAL A 70 -10.53 -3.47 -4.75
N VAL A 71 -11.71 -3.22 -4.15
CA VAL A 71 -11.97 -1.99 -3.38
C VAL A 71 -10.99 -1.85 -2.21
N ASN A 72 -10.79 -2.91 -1.42
CA ASN A 72 -9.82 -2.92 -0.33
C ASN A 72 -8.40 -2.63 -0.82
N ALA A 73 -7.99 -3.23 -1.94
CA ALA A 73 -6.70 -2.97 -2.54
C ALA A 73 -6.52 -1.52 -2.97
N ILE A 74 -7.55 -0.86 -3.52
CA ILE A 74 -7.50 0.58 -3.84
C ILE A 74 -7.28 1.40 -2.57
N ILE A 75 -8.02 1.10 -1.49
CA ILE A 75 -7.90 1.84 -0.22
C ILE A 75 -6.50 1.67 0.38
N ILE A 76 -6.00 0.43 0.44
CA ILE A 76 -4.66 0.12 0.94
C ILE A 76 -3.59 0.83 0.10
N THR A 77 -3.72 0.80 -1.22
CA THR A 77 -2.84 1.49 -2.17
C THR A 77 -2.75 2.99 -1.89
N MET A 78 -3.89 3.65 -1.69
CA MET A 78 -3.93 5.08 -1.36
C MET A 78 -3.27 5.38 0.00
N ALA A 79 -3.55 4.54 1.00
CA ALA A 79 -2.96 4.68 2.33
C ALA A 79 -1.43 4.50 2.29
N SER A 80 -0.94 3.50 1.57
CA SER A 80 0.48 3.15 1.50
C SER A 80 1.34 4.12 0.70
N MET A 81 0.75 4.90 -0.20
CA MET A 81 1.46 5.94 -0.95
C MET A 81 1.61 7.26 -0.19
N GLY A 82 1.13 7.35 1.06
CA GLY A 82 1.01 8.63 1.75
C GLY A 82 -0.09 9.52 1.14
N GLY A 83 -1.03 8.91 0.40
CA GLY A 83 -2.13 9.61 -0.26
C GLY A 83 -3.02 10.37 0.74
N TYR A 84 -3.08 9.93 1.99
CA TYR A 84 -3.75 10.71 3.05
C TYR A 84 -3.10 12.09 3.19
N GLU A 85 -1.76 12.19 3.29
CA GLU A 85 -1.06 13.48 3.37
C GLU A 85 -1.26 14.35 2.12
N MET A 86 -1.32 13.76 0.93
CA MET A 86 -1.62 14.50 -0.31
C MET A 86 -3.08 14.98 -0.44
N ILE A 87 -4.02 14.23 0.13
CA ILE A 87 -5.46 14.58 0.11
C ILE A 87 -5.79 15.56 1.24
N THR A 88 -5.19 15.38 2.42
CA THR A 88 -5.44 16.22 3.60
C THR A 88 -4.56 17.47 3.65
N ASP A 89 -3.39 17.46 3.01
CA ASP A 89 -2.53 18.65 2.89
C ASP A 89 -1.98 18.83 1.46
N PRO A 90 -2.83 19.23 0.49
CA PRO A 90 -2.40 19.55 -0.86
C PRO A 90 -1.43 20.75 -0.94
N LYS A 91 -1.19 21.45 0.20
CA LYS A 91 -0.33 22.62 0.31
C LYS A 91 1.00 22.34 1.01
N ALA A 92 1.37 21.08 1.23
CA ALA A 92 2.69 20.70 1.74
C ALA A 92 3.79 21.05 0.72
N LEU A 93 4.10 22.34 0.63
CA LEU A 93 5.26 22.87 -0.07
C LEU A 93 6.48 22.31 0.63
N LYS A 94 7.31 21.56 -0.11
CA LYS A 94 8.60 21.08 0.34
C LYS A 94 9.41 22.30 0.80
N LYS A 95 9.49 22.56 2.11
CA LYS A 95 10.41 23.57 2.65
C LYS A 95 11.80 23.16 2.19
N ARG A 96 12.41 23.96 1.30
CA ARG A 96 13.85 23.90 1.08
C ARG A 96 14.48 24.14 2.45
N VAL A 97 15.18 23.14 2.95
CA VAL A 97 16.15 23.37 4.02
C VAL A 97 17.28 24.12 3.33
N GLU A 98 17.29 25.44 3.49
CA GLU A 98 18.43 26.25 3.09
C GLU A 98 19.58 25.97 4.06
N PRO A 99 20.83 25.80 3.55
CA PRO A 99 22.00 25.43 4.34
C PRO A 99 22.45 26.55 5.29
#